data_AF-A0A2V9Z6M1-F1
#
_entry.id   AF-A0A2V9Z6M1-F1
#
_cell.length_a   1.000
_cell.length_b   1.000
_cell.length_c   1.000
_cell.angle_alpha   90.00
_cell.angle_beta   90.00
_cell.angle_gamma   90.00
#
_symmetry.space_group_name_H-M   'P 1'
#
loop_
_entity.id
_entity.type
_entity.pdbx_description
1 polymer ?
#
loop_
_entity_poly.entity_id
_entity_poly.type
_entity_poly.pdbx_seq_one_letter_code
_entity_poly.pdbx_strand_id
1 'polypeptide(L)'
;MNEGIVFSTNESAPVQNLIRPQNRAQNAKIGFFFLWLFTVAVYARPEDIVPELGQLHLTFVFGLCSGLAFLGALLSGNTRLLWSRELQIVLLLTVWYIVSIPFAFWRGGSFQILLNLWLKTLFIFFLLTQTLVTLERIRRLLWAIILSELFVTSFSIVQSSRVIWVGGRMLGVNLGMLGWNFLGIAAAVTIPYIAAIFVLRRSLLTTGLLAAAFFSMLWMVVLTASRGGLLNVVFSVVLTSLLVLRGSFRGRMVGVGIILTLVCAVCLAPQVFWQRLETV
;
A
#
# COMPACT_ATOMS: atom_id res chain seq x y z
N MET A 1 -71.50 11.74 34.13
CA MET A 1 -71.75 10.45 33.45
C MET A 1 -70.60 10.25 32.48
N ASN A 2 -69.58 9.46 32.84
CA ASN A 2 -69.44 8.02 32.52
C ASN A 2 -69.46 7.82 30.99
N GLU A 3 -68.49 7.23 30.29
CA GLU A 3 -67.48 6.18 30.56
C GLU A 3 -66.33 6.39 29.53
N GLY A 4 -65.05 6.09 29.73
CA GLY A 4 -64.49 4.84 30.22
C GLY A 4 -64.22 3.87 29.06
N ILE A 5 -63.14 4.07 28.27
CA ILE A 5 -62.55 2.99 27.46
C ILE A 5 -61.04 2.95 27.70
N VAL A 6 -60.67 1.99 28.53
CA VAL A 6 -59.34 1.45 28.73
C VAL A 6 -59.00 0.58 27.52
N PHE A 7 -57.89 0.83 26.85
CA PHE A 7 -57.22 -0.18 26.02
C PHE A 7 -55.93 -0.60 26.71
N SER A 8 -56.00 -1.73 27.40
CA SER A 8 -54.84 -2.53 27.78
C SER A 8 -54.81 -3.78 26.91
N THR A 9 -53.64 -4.09 26.35
CA THR A 9 -53.02 -5.41 26.13
C THR A 9 -51.91 -5.22 25.08
N ASN A 10 -50.66 -5.24 25.52
CA ASN A 10 -49.78 -6.40 25.44
C ASN A 10 -49.53 -6.88 23.99
N GLU A 11 -48.53 -6.29 23.35
CA GLU A 11 -47.51 -7.08 22.67
C GLU A 11 -46.14 -6.59 23.12
N SER A 12 -45.61 -7.29 24.11
CA SER A 12 -44.19 -7.40 24.35
C SER A 12 -43.53 -7.91 23.07
N ALA A 13 -43.14 -7.00 22.18
CA ALA A 13 -42.16 -7.34 21.16
C ALA A 13 -40.92 -7.85 21.91
N PRO A 14 -40.42 -9.06 21.64
CA PRO A 14 -39.15 -9.45 22.21
C PRO A 14 -38.15 -8.45 21.65
N VAL A 15 -37.60 -7.62 22.54
CA VAL A 15 -36.30 -7.01 22.33
C VAL A 15 -35.35 -8.21 22.22
N GLN A 16 -35.30 -8.79 21.02
CA GLN A 16 -34.18 -9.59 20.58
C GLN A 16 -33.03 -8.61 20.61
N ASN A 17 -32.39 -8.56 21.78
CA ASN A 17 -31.02 -8.17 21.95
C ASN A 17 -30.27 -8.89 20.83
N LEU A 18 -30.06 -8.17 19.73
CA LEU A 18 -29.15 -8.53 18.67
C LEU A 18 -27.77 -8.52 19.30
N ILE A 19 -27.47 -9.57 20.06
CA ILE A 19 -26.12 -10.01 20.34
C ILE A 19 -25.58 -10.40 18.96
N ARG A 20 -25.16 -9.40 18.18
CA ARG A 20 -24.20 -9.61 17.11
C ARG A 20 -23.07 -10.37 17.79
N PRO A 21 -22.74 -11.61 17.37
CA PRO A 21 -21.73 -12.37 18.07
C PRO A 21 -20.46 -11.53 18.09
N GLN A 22 -19.99 -11.10 19.27
CA GLN A 22 -18.81 -10.25 19.41
C GLN A 22 -17.60 -10.87 18.67
N ASN A 23 -17.56 -12.20 18.63
CA ASN A 23 -16.59 -13.02 17.90
C ASN A 23 -16.54 -12.73 16.38
N ARG A 24 -17.66 -12.35 15.74
CA ARG A 24 -17.71 -12.01 14.31
C ARG A 24 -16.87 -10.79 13.98
N ALA A 25 -17.09 -9.71 14.73
CA ALA A 25 -16.35 -8.47 14.56
C ALA A 25 -14.89 -8.61 15.00
N GLN A 26 -14.60 -9.46 15.99
CA GLN A 26 -13.27 -9.62 16.56
C GLN A 26 -12.30 -10.34 15.61
N ASN A 27 -12.66 -11.50 15.04
CA ASN A 27 -11.75 -12.22 14.15
C ASN A 27 -11.44 -11.44 12.87
N ALA A 28 -12.43 -10.74 12.33
CA ALA A 28 -12.25 -9.84 11.19
C ALA A 28 -11.38 -8.61 11.51
N LYS A 29 -11.29 -8.18 12.79
CA LYS A 29 -10.37 -7.13 13.25
C LYS A 29 -8.95 -7.67 13.38
N ILE A 30 -8.78 -8.87 13.91
CA ILE A 30 -7.48 -9.52 14.09
C ILE A 30 -6.81 -9.76 12.72
N GLY A 31 -7.54 -10.31 11.75
CA GLY A 31 -7.00 -10.53 10.40
C GLY A 31 -6.54 -9.23 9.73
N PHE A 32 -7.31 -8.15 9.87
CA PHE A 32 -6.92 -6.83 9.38
C PHE A 32 -5.70 -6.26 10.14
N PHE A 33 -5.62 -6.42 11.46
CA PHE A 33 -4.50 -5.95 12.26
C PHE A 33 -3.17 -6.57 11.80
N PHE A 34 -3.14 -7.89 11.61
CA PHE A 34 -1.95 -8.56 11.08
C PHE A 34 -1.65 -8.18 9.64
N LEU A 35 -2.65 -7.93 8.80
CA LEU A 35 -2.42 -7.42 7.44
C LEU A 35 -1.84 -6.00 7.44
N TRP A 36 -2.28 -5.17 8.39
CA TRP A 36 -1.75 -3.84 8.59
C TRP A 36 -0.27 -3.88 9.03
N LEU A 37 0.07 -4.76 9.99
CA LEU A 37 1.47 -5.01 10.39
C LEU A 37 2.30 -5.59 9.25
N PHE A 38 1.74 -6.53 8.48
CA PHE A 38 2.37 -7.06 7.27
C PHE A 38 2.71 -5.94 6.29
N THR A 39 1.79 -5.01 6.07
CA THR A 39 2.01 -3.86 5.17
C THR A 39 3.15 -2.98 5.67
N VAL A 40 3.20 -2.69 6.98
CA VAL A 40 4.33 -1.98 7.58
C VAL A 40 5.63 -2.75 7.38
N ALA A 41 5.65 -4.06 7.64
CA ALA A 41 6.84 -4.89 7.45
C ALA A 41 7.33 -4.89 5.99
N VAL A 42 6.43 -4.93 5.00
CA VAL A 42 6.79 -4.92 3.58
C VAL A 42 7.35 -3.58 3.12
N TYR A 43 6.75 -2.46 3.55
CA TYR A 43 7.17 -1.13 3.10
C TYR A 43 8.31 -0.56 3.93
N ALA A 44 8.30 -0.77 5.24
CA ALA A 44 9.35 -0.28 6.14
C ALA A 44 10.59 -1.19 6.14
N ARG A 45 10.41 -2.50 5.91
CA ARG A 45 11.44 -3.56 6.01
C ARG A 45 12.41 -3.32 7.17
N PRO A 46 11.91 -3.33 8.41
CA PRO A 46 12.74 -3.09 9.58
C PRO A 46 13.91 -4.08 9.69
N GLU A 47 13.79 -5.28 9.10
CA GLU A 47 14.88 -6.26 9.00
C GLU A 47 16.11 -5.78 8.22
N ASP A 48 15.95 -4.83 7.29
CA ASP A 48 17.07 -4.26 6.54
C ASP A 48 17.79 -3.16 7.36
N ILE A 49 17.13 -2.60 8.38
CA ILE A 49 17.67 -1.57 9.27
C ILE A 49 18.33 -2.20 10.50
N VAL A 50 17.67 -3.21 11.07
CA VAL A 50 18.09 -3.94 12.27
C VAL A 50 18.20 -5.42 11.87
N PRO A 51 19.39 -5.90 11.47
CA PRO A 51 19.59 -7.24 10.94
C PRO A 51 19.13 -8.37 11.85
N GLU A 52 19.12 -8.15 13.17
CA GLU A 52 18.63 -9.10 14.18
C GLU A 52 17.15 -9.46 13.96
N LEU A 53 16.36 -8.53 13.43
CA LEU A 53 14.94 -8.77 13.08
C LEU A 53 14.79 -9.68 11.85
N GLY A 54 15.84 -9.86 11.05
CA GLY A 54 15.82 -10.74 9.88
C GLY A 54 15.48 -12.19 10.21
N GLN A 55 15.87 -12.66 11.40
CA GLN A 55 15.58 -14.02 11.87
C GLN A 55 14.09 -14.26 12.17
N LEU A 56 13.33 -13.19 12.45
CA LEU A 56 11.92 -13.27 12.79
C LEU A 56 11.02 -13.44 11.57
N HIS A 57 11.53 -13.21 10.36
CA HIS A 57 10.76 -13.28 9.10
C HIS A 57 9.40 -12.60 9.21
N LEU A 58 9.38 -11.33 9.66
CA LEU A 58 8.16 -10.60 10.05
C LEU A 58 7.07 -10.60 8.97
N THR A 59 7.44 -10.44 7.71
CA THR A 59 6.50 -10.48 6.57
C THR A 59 5.82 -11.84 6.46
N PHE A 60 6.55 -12.94 6.64
CA PHE A 60 5.97 -14.29 6.65
C PHE A 60 5.04 -14.48 7.85
N VAL A 61 5.50 -14.13 9.06
CA VAL A 61 4.74 -14.30 10.30
C VAL A 61 3.43 -13.52 10.26
N PHE A 62 3.47 -12.22 9.94
CA PHE A 62 2.26 -11.39 9.88
C PHE A 62 1.31 -11.81 8.76
N GLY A 63 1.84 -12.21 7.59
CA GLY A 63 1.03 -12.75 6.50
C GLY A 63 0.31 -14.04 6.90
N LEU A 64 1.03 -14.96 7.55
CA LEU A 64 0.47 -16.22 8.04
C LEU A 64 -0.59 -15.99 9.12
N CYS A 65 -0.31 -15.15 10.12
CA CYS A 65 -1.26 -14.79 11.17
C CYS A 65 -2.53 -14.16 10.60
N SER A 66 -2.39 -13.27 9.60
CA SER A 66 -3.54 -12.67 8.90
C SER A 66 -4.37 -13.74 8.17
N GLY A 67 -3.72 -14.66 7.46
CA GLY A 67 -4.36 -15.77 6.76
C GLY A 67 -5.10 -16.73 7.70
N LEU A 68 -4.46 -17.15 8.78
CA LEU A 68 -5.06 -18.03 9.78
C LEU A 68 -6.23 -17.37 10.50
N ALA A 69 -6.11 -16.08 10.85
CA ALA A 69 -7.22 -15.32 11.44
C ALA A 69 -8.41 -15.21 10.48
N PHE A 70 -8.16 -14.99 9.19
CA PHE A 70 -9.20 -14.99 8.17
C PHE A 70 -9.84 -16.36 7.99
N LEU A 71 -9.04 -17.43 7.90
CA LEU A 71 -9.53 -18.79 7.75
C LEU A 71 -10.37 -19.23 8.96
N GLY A 72 -9.91 -18.93 10.18
CA GLY A 72 -10.67 -19.18 11.41
C GLY A 72 -12.00 -18.41 11.42
N ALA A 73 -12.00 -17.16 10.96
CA ALA A 73 -13.24 -16.40 10.77
C ALA A 73 -14.17 -17.03 9.73
N LEU A 74 -13.64 -17.59 8.65
CA LEU A 74 -14.43 -18.23 7.59
C LEU A 74 -15.06 -19.53 8.07
N LEU A 75 -14.28 -20.40 8.70
CA LEU A 75 -14.73 -21.69 9.24
C LEU A 75 -15.75 -21.52 10.38
N SER A 76 -15.61 -20.45 11.18
CA SER A 76 -16.57 -20.12 12.23
C SER A 76 -17.87 -19.47 11.71
N GLY A 77 -18.03 -19.31 10.39
CA GLY A 77 -19.18 -18.61 9.80
C GLY A 77 -19.23 -17.11 10.15
N ASN A 78 -18.09 -16.54 10.58
CA ASN A 78 -17.98 -15.18 11.06
C ASN A 78 -17.66 -14.17 9.95
N THR A 79 -17.13 -14.65 8.83
CA THR A 79 -16.95 -13.87 7.60
C THR A 79 -17.43 -14.69 6.40
N ARG A 80 -17.62 -14.03 5.25
CA ARG A 80 -17.92 -14.68 3.98
C ARG A 80 -16.85 -14.29 2.96
N LEU A 81 -16.62 -15.18 2.00
CA LEU A 81 -15.76 -14.87 0.86
C LEU A 81 -16.44 -13.83 -0.02
N LEU A 82 -15.72 -12.75 -0.29
CA LEU A 82 -16.11 -11.71 -1.21
C LEU A 82 -15.52 -12.02 -2.58
N TRP A 83 -16.40 -12.40 -3.52
CA TRP A 83 -16.07 -12.62 -4.91
C TRP A 83 -16.17 -11.30 -5.70
N SER A 84 -15.19 -10.43 -5.49
CA SER A 84 -15.10 -9.18 -6.25
C SER A 84 -14.70 -9.46 -7.70
N ARG A 85 -15.05 -8.55 -8.63
CA ARG A 85 -14.68 -8.69 -10.05
C ARG A 85 -13.16 -8.69 -10.21
N GLU A 86 -12.47 -7.90 -9.40
CA GLU A 86 -11.00 -7.80 -9.39
C GLU A 86 -10.38 -9.15 -8.99
N LEU A 87 -10.93 -9.82 -7.96
CA LEU A 87 -10.48 -11.16 -7.58
C LEU A 87 -10.69 -12.18 -8.69
N GLN A 88 -11.85 -12.14 -9.36
CA GLN A 88 -12.12 -13.03 -10.50
C GLN A 88 -11.13 -12.80 -11.65
N ILE A 89 -10.85 -11.54 -11.99
CA ILE A 89 -9.89 -11.19 -13.05
C ILE A 89 -8.49 -11.68 -12.69
N VAL A 90 -8.03 -11.44 -11.45
CA VAL A 90 -6.68 -11.87 -11.03
C VAL A 90 -6.57 -13.40 -10.99
N LEU A 91 -7.64 -14.11 -10.61
CA LEU A 91 -7.68 -15.57 -10.68
C LEU A 91 -7.67 -16.07 -12.13
N LEU A 92 -8.41 -15.42 -13.04
CA LEU A 92 -8.38 -15.74 -14.46
C LEU A 92 -6.97 -15.51 -15.05
N LEU A 93 -6.32 -14.40 -14.69
CA LEU A 93 -4.92 -14.12 -15.08
C LEU A 93 -3.95 -15.16 -14.49
N THR A 94 -4.23 -15.67 -13.30
CA THR A 94 -3.43 -16.76 -12.70
C THR A 94 -3.59 -18.05 -13.49
N VAL A 95 -4.82 -18.41 -13.87
CA VAL A 95 -5.08 -19.58 -14.73
C VAL A 95 -4.39 -19.40 -16.08
N TRP A 96 -4.51 -18.21 -16.68
CA TRP A 96 -3.84 -17.88 -17.93
C TRP A 96 -2.32 -18.00 -17.83
N TYR A 97 -1.72 -17.51 -16.74
CA TYR A 97 -0.30 -17.72 -16.45
C TYR A 97 0.00 -19.22 -16.48
N ILE A 98 -0.67 -20.04 -15.65
CA ILE A 98 -0.39 -21.47 -15.53
C ILE A 98 -0.49 -22.18 -16.90
N VAL A 99 -1.54 -21.89 -17.67
CA VAL A 99 -1.74 -22.45 -19.02
C VAL A 99 -0.64 -22.04 -19.99
N SER A 100 -0.04 -20.86 -19.83
CA SER A 100 1.05 -20.38 -20.69
C SER A 100 2.42 -21.01 -20.37
N ILE A 101 2.63 -21.56 -19.17
CA ILE A 101 3.95 -22.08 -18.73
C ILE A 101 4.51 -23.16 -19.67
N PRO A 102 3.74 -24.17 -20.13
CA PRO A 102 4.25 -25.17 -21.06
C PRO A 102 4.75 -24.59 -22.40
N PHE A 103 4.19 -23.45 -22.80
CA PHE A 103 4.52 -22.75 -24.04
C PHE A 103 5.62 -21.69 -23.86
N ALA A 104 6.06 -21.43 -22.63
CA ALA A 104 7.09 -20.44 -22.34
C ALA A 104 8.48 -20.91 -22.83
N PHE A 105 9.27 -19.96 -23.37
CA PHE A 105 10.68 -20.20 -23.73
C PHE A 105 11.50 -20.70 -22.53
N TRP A 106 11.26 -20.15 -21.33
CA TRP A 106 11.94 -20.53 -20.09
C TRP A 106 10.97 -21.15 -19.06
N ARG A 107 10.48 -22.35 -19.36
CA ARG A 107 9.47 -23.07 -18.56
C ARG A 107 9.83 -23.19 -17.08
N GLY A 108 11.06 -23.61 -16.77
CA GLY A 108 11.53 -23.81 -15.40
C GLY A 108 11.54 -22.50 -14.59
N GLY A 109 12.01 -21.41 -15.18
CA GLY A 109 11.97 -20.10 -14.56
C GLY A 109 10.55 -19.57 -14.38
N SER A 110 9.69 -19.71 -15.40
CA SER A 110 8.27 -19.34 -15.29
C SER A 110 7.57 -20.10 -14.16
N PHE A 111 7.84 -21.40 -14.00
CA PHE A 111 7.30 -22.20 -12.90
C PHE A 111 7.85 -21.76 -11.53
N GLN A 112 9.14 -21.44 -11.43
CA GLN A 112 9.73 -20.89 -10.21
C GLN A 112 9.12 -19.53 -9.85
N ILE A 113 8.88 -18.64 -10.82
CA ILE A 113 8.24 -17.34 -10.59
C ILE A 113 6.79 -17.55 -10.12
N LEU A 114 6.07 -18.50 -10.70
CA LEU A 114 4.72 -18.84 -10.26
C LEU A 114 4.70 -19.18 -8.76
N LEU A 115 5.53 -20.13 -8.32
CA LEU A 115 5.54 -20.60 -6.94
C LEU A 115 6.12 -19.59 -5.96
N ASN A 116 7.25 -18.96 -6.30
CA ASN A 116 8.04 -18.20 -5.34
C ASN A 116 7.63 -16.73 -5.23
N LEU A 117 6.97 -16.18 -6.26
CA LEU A 117 6.56 -14.78 -6.35
C LEU A 117 5.05 -14.66 -6.52
N TRP A 118 4.51 -15.18 -7.63
CA TRP A 118 3.12 -14.91 -8.03
C TRP A 118 2.10 -15.42 -7.01
N LEU A 119 2.23 -16.67 -6.54
CA LEU A 119 1.28 -17.23 -5.55
C LEU A 119 1.32 -16.48 -4.21
N LYS A 120 2.48 -15.98 -3.79
CA LYS A 120 2.58 -15.14 -2.58
C LYS A 120 1.88 -13.80 -2.79
N THR A 121 2.10 -13.15 -3.94
CA THR A 121 1.40 -11.91 -4.30
C THR A 121 -0.12 -12.13 -4.39
N LEU A 122 -0.56 -13.22 -5.01
CA LEU A 122 -1.96 -13.60 -5.11
C LEU A 122 -2.60 -13.81 -3.72
N PHE A 123 -1.88 -14.47 -2.81
CA PHE A 123 -2.35 -14.68 -1.45
C PHE A 123 -2.55 -13.36 -0.70
N ILE A 124 -1.59 -12.43 -0.78
CA ILE A 124 -1.72 -11.11 -0.15
C ILE A 124 -2.82 -10.28 -0.82
N PHE A 125 -2.91 -10.30 -2.14
CA PHE A 125 -3.99 -9.66 -2.88
C PHE A 125 -5.36 -10.18 -2.43
N PHE A 126 -5.49 -11.51 -2.31
CA PHE A 126 -6.69 -12.13 -1.75
C PHE A 126 -6.98 -11.58 -0.35
N LEU A 127 -6.03 -11.63 0.59
CA LEU A 127 -6.25 -11.08 1.95
C LEU A 127 -6.65 -9.61 1.95
N LEU A 128 -6.07 -8.78 1.09
CA LEU A 128 -6.47 -7.37 0.93
C LEU A 128 -7.93 -7.25 0.51
N THR A 129 -8.36 -7.97 -0.55
CA THR A 129 -9.77 -7.94 -1.00
C THR A 129 -10.74 -8.43 0.07
N GLN A 130 -10.35 -9.40 0.88
CA GLN A 130 -11.22 -9.99 1.90
C GLN A 130 -11.29 -9.17 3.20
N THR A 131 -10.24 -8.42 3.53
CA THR A 131 -10.15 -7.69 4.81
C THR A 131 -10.42 -6.20 4.69
N LEU A 132 -10.19 -5.58 3.53
CA LEU A 132 -10.41 -4.15 3.28
C LEU A 132 -11.86 -3.81 2.95
N VAL A 133 -12.78 -4.23 3.82
CA VAL A 133 -14.23 -4.09 3.61
C VAL A 133 -14.79 -2.74 4.07
N THR A 134 -13.96 -1.85 4.64
CA THR A 134 -14.39 -0.51 5.08
C THR A 134 -13.41 0.58 4.66
N LEU A 135 -13.95 1.78 4.42
CA LEU A 135 -13.14 2.97 4.10
C LEU A 135 -12.12 3.32 5.20
N GLU A 136 -12.46 3.03 6.46
CA GLU A 136 -11.54 3.25 7.57
C GLU A 136 -10.32 2.33 7.48
N ARG A 137 -10.52 1.05 7.17
CA ARG A 137 -9.43 0.07 6.99
C ARG A 137 -8.53 0.45 5.83
N ILE A 138 -9.13 0.84 4.69
CA ILE A 138 -8.40 1.36 3.53
C ILE A 138 -7.53 2.56 3.95
N ARG A 139 -8.12 3.55 4.64
CA ARG A 139 -7.39 4.74 5.09
C ARG A 139 -6.23 4.39 6.03
N ARG A 140 -6.43 3.47 6.98
CA ARG A 140 -5.37 3.02 7.90
C ARG A 140 -4.23 2.30 7.17
N LEU A 141 -4.56 1.50 6.16
CA LEU A 141 -3.57 0.85 5.31
C LEU A 141 -2.76 1.86 4.50
N LEU A 142 -3.43 2.83 3.86
CA LEU A 142 -2.77 3.89 3.10
C LEU A 142 -1.81 4.71 3.97
N TRP A 143 -2.22 5.03 5.20
CA TRP A 143 -1.32 5.70 6.15
C TRP A 143 -0.13 4.83 6.56
N ALA A 144 -0.31 3.51 6.72
CA ALA A 144 0.82 2.62 6.98
C ALA A 144 1.83 2.64 5.82
N ILE A 145 1.36 2.62 4.57
CA ILE A 145 2.23 2.73 3.38
C ILE A 145 2.98 4.06 3.40
N ILE A 146 2.25 5.19 3.47
CA ILE A 146 2.83 6.54 3.41
C ILE A 146 3.84 6.78 4.53
N LEU A 147 3.52 6.39 5.77
CA LEU A 147 4.42 6.60 6.91
C LEU A 147 5.64 5.68 6.86
N SER A 148 5.48 4.44 6.39
CA SER A 148 6.60 3.52 6.20
C SER A 148 7.56 4.04 5.12
N GLU A 149 7.03 4.52 3.99
CA GLU A 149 7.83 5.11 2.92
C GLU A 149 8.51 6.39 3.37
N LEU A 150 7.81 7.29 4.06
CA LEU A 150 8.41 8.48 4.65
C LEU A 150 9.57 8.11 5.58
N PHE A 151 9.37 7.13 6.47
CA PHE A 151 10.41 6.68 7.38
C PHE A 151 11.63 6.16 6.63
N VAL A 152 11.46 5.20 5.70
CA VAL A 152 12.60 4.56 5.03
C VAL A 152 13.35 5.50 4.10
N THR A 153 12.62 6.34 3.36
CA THR A 153 13.25 7.31 2.46
C THR A 153 14.01 8.37 3.24
N SER A 154 13.41 8.90 4.30
CA SER A 154 14.08 9.90 5.16
C SER A 154 15.27 9.32 5.89
N PHE A 155 15.12 8.11 6.46
CA PHE A 155 16.21 7.41 7.12
C PHE A 155 17.38 7.14 6.16
N SER A 156 17.07 6.69 4.94
CA SER A 156 18.10 6.47 3.91
C SER A 156 18.83 7.78 3.59
N ILE A 157 18.10 8.88 3.36
CA ILE A 157 18.68 10.19 3.00
C ILE A 157 19.56 10.73 4.13
N VAL A 158 19.05 10.73 5.37
CA VAL A 158 19.78 11.22 6.56
C VAL A 158 21.01 10.37 6.82
N GLN A 159 20.90 9.06 6.66
CA GLN A 159 21.99 8.13 6.90
C GLN A 159 22.87 7.90 5.66
N SER A 160 22.76 8.74 4.63
CA SER A 160 23.37 8.56 3.30
C SER A 160 24.86 8.20 3.31
N SER A 161 25.64 8.65 4.29
CA SER A 161 27.06 8.29 4.43
C SER A 161 27.32 6.82 4.79
N ARG A 162 26.33 6.10 5.32
CA ARG A 162 26.45 4.71 5.78
C ARG A 162 25.55 3.73 5.01
N VAL A 163 24.72 4.23 4.09
CA VAL A 163 23.87 3.37 3.25
C VAL A 163 24.63 2.90 2.01
N ILE A 164 24.04 1.97 1.28
CA ILE A 164 24.67 1.34 0.13
C ILE A 164 24.62 2.27 -1.07
N TRP A 165 25.79 2.53 -1.66
CA TRP A 165 25.95 3.24 -2.93
C TRP A 165 26.60 2.31 -3.96
N VAL A 166 26.04 2.29 -5.17
CA VAL A 166 26.61 1.52 -6.28
C VAL A 166 26.71 2.41 -7.51
N GLY A 167 27.94 2.67 -7.95
CA GLY A 167 28.21 3.53 -9.11
C GLY A 167 27.71 4.96 -8.93
N GLY A 168 27.84 5.54 -7.73
CA GLY A 168 27.35 6.88 -7.40
C GLY A 168 25.82 7.00 -7.31
N ARG A 169 25.11 5.87 -7.24
CA ARG A 169 23.67 5.80 -7.11
C ARG A 169 23.29 5.24 -5.75
N MET A 170 22.36 5.90 -5.10
CA MET A 170 21.87 5.47 -3.80
C MET A 170 20.95 4.26 -3.96
N LEU A 171 21.26 3.15 -3.29
CA LEU A 171 20.33 2.02 -3.15
C LEU A 171 19.38 2.24 -1.97
N GLY A 172 19.85 2.94 -0.93
CA GLY A 172 19.13 3.11 0.32
C GLY A 172 19.38 1.97 1.29
N VAL A 173 18.61 1.93 2.37
CA VAL A 173 18.76 0.89 3.41
C VAL A 173 18.04 -0.40 3.04
N ASN A 174 16.97 -0.30 2.24
CA ASN A 174 16.12 -1.44 1.90
C ASN A 174 16.48 -2.02 0.52
N LEU A 175 16.99 -3.25 0.50
CA LEU A 175 17.47 -3.94 -0.71
C LEU A 175 16.36 -4.64 -1.53
N GLY A 176 15.10 -4.58 -1.10
CA GLY A 176 13.97 -5.32 -1.67
C GLY A 176 13.05 -4.45 -2.52
N MET A 177 11.80 -4.25 -2.05
CA MET A 177 10.78 -3.45 -2.76
C MET A 177 11.17 -1.97 -2.93
N LEU A 178 12.29 -1.53 -2.37
CA LEU A 178 12.84 -0.19 -2.52
C LEU A 178 14.21 -0.17 -3.23
N GLY A 179 14.63 -1.28 -3.85
CA GLY A 179 15.70 -1.25 -4.85
C GLY A 179 15.34 -0.28 -6.00
N TRP A 180 16.34 0.20 -6.75
CA TRP A 180 16.23 1.35 -7.67
C TRP A 180 14.93 1.44 -8.50
N ASN A 181 14.48 0.34 -9.09
CA ASN A 181 13.29 0.31 -9.93
C ASN A 181 11.99 0.20 -9.11
N PHE A 182 12.02 -0.55 -8.01
CA PHE A 182 10.85 -0.80 -7.19
C PHE A 182 10.48 0.39 -6.31
N LEU A 183 11.46 1.17 -5.83
CA LEU A 183 11.21 2.44 -5.13
C LEU A 183 10.41 3.41 -6.02
N GLY A 184 10.79 3.54 -7.29
CA GLY A 184 10.09 4.43 -8.22
C GLY A 184 8.66 3.96 -8.50
N ILE A 185 8.41 2.66 -8.56
CA ILE A 185 7.06 2.09 -8.66
C ILE A 185 6.26 2.38 -7.38
N ALA A 186 6.85 2.13 -6.20
CA ALA A 186 6.21 2.36 -4.91
C ALA A 186 5.80 3.84 -4.75
N ALA A 187 6.73 4.77 -4.98
CA ALA A 187 6.47 6.21 -4.96
C ALA A 187 5.37 6.60 -5.97
N ALA A 188 5.42 6.08 -7.20
CA ALA A 188 4.41 6.36 -8.21
C ALA A 188 3.01 5.87 -7.81
N VAL A 189 2.90 4.72 -7.13
CA VAL A 189 1.62 4.22 -6.63
C VAL A 189 1.13 5.03 -5.41
N THR A 190 2.04 5.52 -4.57
CA THR A 190 1.67 6.27 -3.36
C THR A 190 1.24 7.71 -3.61
N ILE A 191 1.78 8.38 -4.64
CA ILE A 191 1.44 9.78 -4.99
C ILE A 191 -0.09 10.04 -5.12
N PRO A 192 -0.88 9.25 -5.87
CA PRO A 192 -2.33 9.48 -5.95
C PRO A 192 -3.02 9.30 -4.59
N TYR A 193 -2.52 8.42 -3.73
CA TYR A 193 -3.07 8.24 -2.37
C TYR A 193 -2.77 9.44 -1.47
N ILE A 194 -1.55 9.99 -1.55
CA ILE A 194 -1.17 11.23 -0.86
C ILE A 194 -2.11 12.36 -1.29
N ALA A 195 -2.31 12.54 -2.59
CA ALA A 195 -3.20 13.57 -3.12
C ALA A 195 -4.67 13.37 -2.69
N ALA A 196 -5.16 12.12 -2.73
CA ALA A 196 -6.52 11.82 -2.28
C ALA A 196 -6.73 12.13 -0.80
N ILE A 197 -5.79 11.76 0.08
CA ILE A 197 -5.88 12.06 1.52
C ILE A 197 -5.77 13.57 1.76
N PHE A 198 -4.89 14.26 1.04
CA PHE A 198 -4.72 15.72 1.11
C PHE A 198 -6.02 16.46 0.75
N VAL A 199 -6.73 16.03 -0.30
CA VAL A 199 -8.03 16.62 -0.67
C VAL A 199 -9.10 16.34 0.39
N LEU A 200 -9.10 15.15 0.99
CA LEU A 200 -10.10 14.71 1.97
C LEU A 200 -9.89 15.26 3.39
N ARG A 201 -8.68 15.68 3.75
CA ARG A 201 -8.30 16.07 5.12
C ARG A 201 -7.55 17.39 5.11
N ARG A 202 -8.06 18.36 5.87
CA ARG A 202 -7.56 19.76 5.86
C ARG A 202 -6.73 20.16 7.09
N SER A 203 -6.13 19.21 7.81
CA SER A 203 -5.30 19.55 8.98
C SER A 203 -3.86 19.89 8.57
N LEU A 204 -3.25 20.84 9.29
CA LEU A 204 -1.86 21.23 9.07
C LEU A 204 -0.89 20.08 9.30
N LEU A 205 -1.10 19.29 10.36
CA LEU A 205 -0.29 18.10 10.66
C LEU A 205 -0.32 17.08 9.51
N THR A 206 -1.53 16.75 9.02
CA THR A 206 -1.68 15.82 7.88
C THR A 206 -1.01 16.38 6.64
N THR A 207 -1.18 17.67 6.36
CA THR A 207 -0.53 18.33 5.22
C THR A 207 0.99 18.26 5.33
N GLY A 208 1.55 18.54 6.51
CA GLY A 208 2.99 18.47 6.76
C GLY A 208 3.54 17.05 6.57
N LEU A 209 2.87 16.04 7.12
CA LEU A 209 3.29 14.63 6.96
C LEU A 209 3.23 14.17 5.50
N LEU A 210 2.16 14.52 4.78
CA LEU A 210 1.99 14.18 3.37
C LEU A 210 3.04 14.87 2.48
N ALA A 211 3.31 16.15 2.74
CA ALA A 211 4.34 16.90 2.04
C ALA A 211 5.73 16.31 2.32
N ALA A 212 6.05 16.02 3.58
CA ALA A 212 7.31 15.37 3.95
C ALA A 212 7.48 14.01 3.24
N ALA A 213 6.43 13.18 3.21
CA ALA A 213 6.47 11.89 2.54
C ALA A 213 6.73 12.05 1.03
N PHE A 214 5.99 12.96 0.39
CA PHE A 214 6.15 13.25 -1.03
C PHE A 214 7.57 13.72 -1.37
N PHE A 215 8.10 14.72 -0.64
CA PHE A 215 9.42 15.27 -0.92
C PHE A 215 10.55 14.28 -0.64
N SER A 216 10.44 13.51 0.44
CA SER A 216 11.44 12.50 0.79
C SER A 216 11.51 11.39 -0.26
N MET A 217 10.36 10.88 -0.72
CA MET A 217 10.30 9.92 -1.82
C MET A 217 10.86 10.48 -3.13
N LEU A 218 10.45 11.70 -3.49
CA LEU A 218 10.91 12.36 -4.71
C LEU A 218 12.43 12.52 -4.72
N TRP A 219 12.99 13.01 -3.61
CA TRP A 219 14.43 13.18 -3.48
C TRP A 219 15.18 11.85 -3.53
N MET A 220 14.69 10.83 -2.83
CA MET A 220 15.27 9.49 -2.89
C MET A 220 15.28 8.94 -4.32
N VAL A 221 14.18 9.10 -5.08
CA VAL A 221 14.11 8.68 -6.50
C VAL A 221 15.18 9.37 -7.35
N VAL A 222 15.43 10.67 -7.15
CA VAL A 222 16.53 11.39 -7.82
C VAL A 222 17.88 10.79 -7.48
N LEU A 223 18.14 10.52 -6.19
CA LEU A 223 19.40 9.91 -5.73
C LEU A 223 19.62 8.48 -6.25
N THR A 224 18.56 7.75 -6.56
CA THR A 224 18.69 6.41 -7.18
C THR A 224 19.10 6.43 -8.65
N ALA A 225 19.02 7.59 -9.33
CA ALA A 225 19.24 7.74 -10.77
C ALA A 225 18.53 6.64 -11.60
N SER A 226 17.30 6.31 -11.22
CA SER A 226 16.47 5.28 -11.85
C SER A 226 15.61 5.88 -12.96
N ARG A 227 15.94 5.57 -14.23
CA ARG A 227 15.20 6.06 -15.41
C ARG A 227 13.73 5.65 -15.38
N GLY A 228 13.47 4.36 -15.14
CA GLY A 228 12.11 3.84 -15.01
C GLY A 228 11.38 4.41 -13.79
N GLY A 229 12.10 4.61 -12.67
CA GLY A 229 11.53 5.22 -11.48
C GLY A 229 11.09 6.67 -11.70
N LEU A 230 11.92 7.47 -12.37
CA LEU A 230 11.59 8.86 -12.72
C LEU A 230 10.36 8.92 -13.64
N LEU A 231 10.32 8.12 -14.70
CA LEU A 231 9.18 8.09 -15.63
C LEU A 231 7.87 7.70 -14.92
N ASN A 232 7.93 6.72 -14.02
CA ASN A 232 6.76 6.34 -13.21
C ASN A 232 6.26 7.47 -12.33
N VAL A 233 7.17 8.20 -11.66
CA VAL A 233 6.81 9.33 -10.80
C VAL A 233 6.25 10.48 -11.63
N VAL A 234 6.88 10.84 -12.75
CA VAL A 234 6.38 11.88 -13.68
C VAL A 234 4.97 11.54 -14.13
N PHE A 235 4.77 10.32 -14.62
CA PHE A 235 3.47 9.85 -15.11
C PHE A 235 2.41 9.88 -14.00
N SER A 236 2.77 9.43 -12.80
CA SER A 236 1.88 9.46 -11.64
C SER A 236 1.51 10.88 -11.20
N VAL A 237 2.46 11.81 -11.17
CA VAL A 237 2.22 13.23 -10.87
C VAL A 237 1.26 13.85 -11.88
N VAL A 238 1.47 13.59 -13.17
CA VAL A 238 0.62 14.11 -14.25
C VAL A 238 -0.80 13.56 -14.12
N LEU A 239 -0.96 12.24 -14.00
CA LEU A 239 -2.28 11.63 -13.83
C LEU A 239 -2.98 12.10 -12.55
N THR A 240 -2.26 12.20 -11.44
CA THR A 240 -2.80 12.70 -10.17
C THR A 240 -3.28 14.14 -10.31
N SER A 241 -2.51 14.98 -11.00
CA SER A 241 -2.89 16.37 -11.27
C SER A 241 -4.14 16.47 -12.15
N LEU A 242 -4.24 15.62 -13.18
CA LEU A 242 -5.35 15.62 -14.15
C LEU A 242 -6.64 14.96 -13.65
N LEU A 243 -6.54 13.94 -12.81
CA LEU A 243 -7.68 13.12 -12.39
C LEU A 243 -8.12 13.40 -10.95
N VAL A 244 -7.17 13.55 -10.02
CA VAL A 244 -7.48 13.72 -8.59
C VAL A 244 -7.60 15.20 -8.23
N LEU A 245 -6.73 16.06 -8.76
CA LEU A 245 -6.64 17.47 -8.36
C LEU A 245 -7.41 18.46 -9.26
N ARG A 246 -7.99 17.99 -10.37
CA ARG A 246 -8.65 18.81 -11.41
C ARG A 246 -9.84 19.66 -10.92
N GLY A 247 -10.49 19.24 -9.83
CA GLY A 247 -11.76 19.80 -9.37
C GLY A 247 -11.69 21.09 -8.53
N SER A 248 -10.53 21.50 -8.03
CA SER A 248 -10.43 22.69 -7.15
C SER A 248 -9.26 23.60 -7.50
N PHE A 249 -9.42 24.91 -7.34
CA PHE A 249 -8.34 25.90 -7.52
C PHE A 249 -7.11 25.57 -6.67
N ARG A 250 -7.33 25.16 -5.42
CA ARG A 250 -6.28 24.67 -4.51
C ARG A 250 -5.59 23.42 -5.03
N GLY A 251 -6.36 22.46 -5.57
CA GLY A 251 -5.80 21.26 -6.20
C GLY A 251 -4.90 21.58 -7.38
N ARG A 252 -5.31 22.52 -8.25
CA ARG A 252 -4.46 22.98 -9.36
C ARG A 252 -3.18 23.66 -8.89
N MET A 253 -3.28 24.56 -7.90
CA MET A 253 -2.10 25.21 -7.29
C MET A 253 -1.12 24.18 -6.72
N VAL A 254 -1.63 23.16 -6.03
CA VAL A 254 -0.80 22.07 -5.47
C VAL A 254 -0.20 21.20 -6.57
N GLY A 255 -0.96 20.89 -7.63
CA GLY A 255 -0.45 20.18 -8.80
C GLY A 255 0.70 20.92 -9.48
N VAL A 256 0.57 22.24 -9.65
CA VAL A 256 1.67 23.09 -10.16
C VAL A 256 2.87 23.06 -9.21
N GLY A 257 2.66 23.18 -7.90
CA GLY A 257 3.73 23.09 -6.91
C GLY A 257 4.48 21.75 -6.93
N ILE A 258 3.76 20.65 -7.11
CA ILE A 258 4.33 19.30 -7.26
C ILE A 258 5.21 19.24 -8.52
N ILE A 259 4.73 19.75 -9.65
CA ILE A 259 5.49 19.79 -10.91
C ILE A 259 6.75 20.66 -10.77
N LEU A 260 6.63 21.85 -10.20
CA LEU A 260 7.78 22.73 -9.96
C LEU A 260 8.81 22.07 -9.04
N THR A 261 8.36 21.38 -7.99
CA THR A 261 9.27 20.63 -7.11
C THR A 261 9.98 19.51 -7.85
N LEU A 262 9.27 18.75 -8.68
CA LEU A 262 9.87 17.72 -9.52
C LEU A 262 10.95 18.30 -10.43
N VAL A 263 10.68 19.44 -11.08
CA VAL A 263 11.67 20.16 -11.89
C VAL A 263 12.87 20.59 -11.05
N CYS A 264 12.64 21.23 -9.89
CA CYS A 264 13.72 21.64 -9.00
C CYS A 264 14.58 20.45 -8.53
N ALA A 265 13.95 19.33 -8.15
CA ALA A 265 14.66 18.12 -7.71
C ALA A 265 15.52 17.53 -8.83
N VAL A 266 15.04 17.55 -10.08
CA VAL A 266 15.80 17.14 -11.26
C VAL A 266 16.97 18.11 -11.53
N CYS A 267 16.75 19.42 -11.45
CA CYS A 267 17.82 20.41 -11.63
C CYS A 267 18.95 20.26 -10.59
N LEU A 268 18.62 19.84 -9.37
CA LEU A 268 19.57 19.59 -8.28
C LEU A 268 20.15 18.16 -8.30
N ALA A 269 19.87 17.36 -9.34
CA ALA A 269 20.28 15.97 -9.38
C ALA A 269 21.81 15.81 -9.52
N PRO A 270 22.42 14.79 -8.88
CA PRO A 270 23.84 14.48 -9.04
C PRO A 270 24.26 14.20 -10.49
N GLN A 271 25.51 14.42 -10.86
CA GLN A 271 25.99 14.23 -12.24
C GLN A 271 25.73 12.82 -12.81
N VAL A 272 25.79 11.78 -11.96
CA VAL A 272 25.49 10.39 -12.34
C VAL A 272 24.05 10.23 -12.87
N PHE A 273 23.11 11.05 -12.38
CA PHE A 273 21.74 11.08 -12.88
C PHE A 273 21.68 11.49 -14.35
N TRP A 274 22.40 12.55 -14.72
CA TRP A 274 22.44 13.08 -16.07
C TRP A 274 23.17 12.14 -17.04
N GLN A 275 24.30 11.57 -16.63
CA GLN A 275 25.02 10.56 -17.42
C GLN A 275 24.14 9.36 -17.79
N ARG A 276 23.25 8.94 -16.89
CA ARG A 276 22.31 7.84 -17.14
C ARG A 276 21.20 8.23 -18.10
N LEU A 277 20.74 9.48 -18.07
CA LEU A 277 19.75 10.00 -19.00
C LEU A 277 20.30 10.18 -20.42
N GLU A 278 21.60 10.47 -20.57
CA GLU A 278 22.25 10.63 -21.87
C GLU A 278 22.42 9.30 -22.63
N THR A 279 22.58 8.19 -21.91
CA THR A 279 22.69 6.84 -22.51
C THR A 279 21.35 6.23 -22.95
N VAL A 280 20.41 7.06 -23.39
CA VAL A 280 19.08 6.68 -23.90
C VAL A 280 19.12 6.63 -25.42
#